data_AF-A0A8K0ZLH9-F1
#
_entry.id   AF-A0A8K0ZLH9-F1
#
_cell.length_a   1.000
_cell.length_b   1.000
_cell.length_c   1.000
_cell.angle_alpha   90.00
_cell.angle_beta   90.00
_cell.angle_gamma   90.00
#
_symmetry.space_group_name_H-M   'P 1'
#
loop_
_entity.id
_entity.type
_entity.pdbx_description
1 polymer ?
#
loop_
_entity_poly.entity_id
_entity_poly.type
_entity_poly.pdbx_seq_one_letter_code
_entity_poly.pdbx_strand_id
1 'polypeptide(L)'
;MLRPRLSQAGKKTKGVAVQFFVRLCPYFPYAAQRAKDIPAGVIPYISLEDIIVFKLWSCHHRETSPNAAKDVEEAVDLLDAVPRPLALSQQQPAIIADVISYAMLYILEDRRDWLRNRLDLKSLNPTNYENG
;
A
#
# COMPACT_ATOMS: atom_id res chain seq x y z
N MET A 1 -24.58 -19.81 38.27
CA MET A 1 -23.35 -19.55 39.05
C MET A 1 -22.34 -20.63 38.69
N LEU A 2 -21.24 -20.30 38.00
CA LEU A 2 -20.02 -21.13 37.81
C LEU A 2 -18.98 -20.32 36.98
N ARG A 3 -17.80 -20.08 37.57
CA ARG A 3 -16.54 -19.68 36.88
C ARG A 3 -15.67 -20.95 36.71
N PRO A 4 -14.43 -20.87 36.18
CA PRO A 4 -13.97 -20.60 34.82
C PRO A 4 -13.19 -21.80 34.24
N ARG A 5 -12.79 -21.77 32.96
CA ARG A 5 -11.64 -22.56 32.47
C ARG A 5 -10.66 -21.68 31.71
N LEU A 6 -9.52 -21.44 32.34
CA LEU A 6 -8.28 -21.01 31.68
C LEU A 6 -7.73 -22.21 30.89
N SER A 7 -7.56 -22.02 29.59
CA SER A 7 -6.64 -22.81 28.79
C SER A 7 -5.49 -21.90 28.41
N GLN A 8 -4.34 -22.09 29.05
CA GLN A 8 -3.07 -21.58 28.54
C GLN A 8 -2.49 -22.62 27.57
N ALA A 9 -2.30 -22.24 26.31
CA ALA A 9 -1.21 -22.73 25.48
C ALA A 9 -1.12 -21.91 24.19
N GLY A 10 0.09 -21.43 23.89
CA GLY A 10 0.45 -20.83 22.61
C GLY A 10 0.84 -19.36 22.75
N LYS A 11 2.14 -19.10 22.90
CA LYS A 11 2.73 -17.76 22.72
C LYS A 11 2.24 -17.21 21.37
N LYS A 12 1.34 -16.22 21.40
CA LYS A 12 0.94 -15.47 20.21
C LYS A 12 2.18 -14.72 19.73
N THR A 13 2.87 -15.25 18.72
CA THR A 13 3.72 -14.42 17.87
C THR A 13 2.82 -13.31 17.33
N LYS A 14 3.20 -12.07 17.61
CA LYS A 14 2.52 -10.87 17.11
C LYS A 14 2.81 -10.76 15.60
N GLY A 15 2.20 -11.63 14.80
CA GLY A 15 2.17 -11.50 13.36
C GLY A 15 0.99 -10.63 12.96
N VAL A 16 1.24 -9.55 12.23
CA VAL A 16 0.18 -8.79 11.56
C VAL A 16 -0.19 -9.58 10.30
N ALA A 17 -1.36 -10.21 10.30
CA ALA A 17 -1.92 -10.80 9.09
C ALA A 17 -2.61 -9.69 8.28
N VAL A 18 -2.07 -9.37 7.11
CA VAL A 18 -2.72 -8.45 6.17
C VAL A 18 -3.60 -9.29 5.25
N GLN A 19 -4.92 -9.20 5.44
CA GLN A 19 -5.90 -9.90 4.61
C GLN A 19 -6.37 -8.98 3.49
N PHE A 20 -6.03 -9.32 2.24
CA PHE A 20 -6.54 -8.64 1.06
C PHE A 20 -7.88 -9.26 0.65
N PHE A 21 -8.96 -8.46 0.65
CA PHE A 21 -10.23 -8.87 0.04
C PHE A 21 -10.13 -8.65 -1.48
N VAL A 22 -10.06 -9.75 -2.23
CA VAL A 22 -9.83 -9.82 -3.69
C VAL A 22 -10.89 -9.10 -4.53
N ARG A 23 -12.06 -8.73 -3.96
CA ARG A 23 -13.14 -8.13 -4.75
C ARG A 23 -12.94 -6.68 -5.17
N LEU A 24 -11.93 -5.98 -4.65
CA LEU A 24 -11.72 -4.56 -4.99
C LEU A 24 -10.27 -4.21 -5.34
N CYS A 25 -9.27 -5.06 -5.10
CA CYS A 25 -7.86 -4.73 -5.33
C CYS A 25 -7.36 -5.31 -6.67
N PRO A 26 -7.16 -4.50 -7.73
CA PRO A 26 -6.59 -4.95 -9.01
C PRO A 26 -5.09 -5.24 -8.88
N TYR A 27 -4.47 -4.87 -7.76
CA TYR A 27 -3.07 -5.12 -7.48
C TYR A 27 -2.91 -6.37 -6.60
N PHE A 28 -2.45 -7.46 -7.22
CA PHE A 28 -2.00 -8.66 -6.52
C PHE A 28 -0.46 -8.65 -6.55
N PRO A 29 0.23 -8.43 -5.42
CA PRO A 29 1.69 -8.44 -5.39
C PRO A 29 2.20 -9.75 -5.99
N TYR A 30 3.29 -9.71 -6.76
CA TYR A 30 3.87 -10.94 -7.34
C TYR A 30 4.25 -11.96 -6.24
N ALA A 31 4.63 -11.46 -5.07
CA ALA A 31 4.96 -12.28 -3.91
C ALA A 31 3.74 -12.80 -3.12
N ALA A 32 2.51 -12.46 -3.52
CA ALA A 32 1.32 -12.85 -2.77
C ALA A 32 1.06 -14.36 -2.88
N GLN A 33 0.95 -15.01 -1.73
CA GLN A 33 0.69 -16.44 -1.58
C GLN A 33 -0.61 -16.67 -0.81
N ARG A 34 -1.29 -17.78 -1.06
CA ARG A 34 -2.46 -18.15 -0.26
C ARG A 34 -2.00 -18.45 1.15
N ALA A 35 -2.73 -17.93 2.14
CA ALA A 35 -2.34 -18.08 3.55
C ALA A 35 -2.09 -19.53 3.99
N LYS A 36 -2.89 -20.48 3.46
CA LYS A 36 -2.75 -21.92 3.74
C LYS A 36 -1.49 -22.57 3.15
N ASP A 37 -0.88 -21.94 2.17
CA ASP A 37 0.29 -22.45 1.46
C ASP A 37 1.60 -21.87 2.07
N ILE A 38 1.50 -20.99 3.07
CA ILE A 38 2.64 -20.42 3.80
C ILE A 38 3.07 -21.41 4.91
N PRO A 39 4.33 -21.89 4.91
CA PRO A 39 4.82 -22.78 5.96
C PRO A 39 4.76 -22.12 7.34
N ALA A 40 4.47 -22.92 8.37
CA ALA A 40 4.45 -22.42 9.74
C ALA A 40 5.83 -21.83 10.13
N GLY A 41 5.81 -20.61 10.66
CA GLY A 41 7.03 -19.88 11.01
C GLY A 41 7.64 -19.03 9.89
N VAL A 42 7.07 -19.06 8.67
CA VAL A 42 7.47 -18.21 7.55
C VAL A 42 6.55 -16.99 7.45
N ILE A 43 7.14 -15.82 7.21
CA ILE A 43 6.40 -14.59 6.90
C ILE A 43 6.65 -14.30 5.41
N PRO A 44 5.61 -14.27 4.57
CA PRO A 44 5.77 -13.89 3.17
C PRO A 44 6.31 -12.47 3.11
N TYR A 45 7.40 -12.31 2.36
CA TYR A 45 7.95 -10.99 2.13
C TYR A 45 7.09 -10.27 1.09
N ILE A 46 6.61 -9.09 1.44
CA ILE A 46 6.07 -8.11 0.48
C ILE A 46 7.11 -7.02 0.33
N SER A 47 7.38 -6.60 -0.92
CA SER A 47 8.35 -5.53 -1.15
C SER A 47 7.83 -4.21 -0.60
N LEU A 48 8.74 -3.29 -0.29
CA LEU A 48 8.37 -1.97 0.20
C LEU A 48 7.63 -1.18 -0.89
N GLU A 49 8.05 -1.35 -2.14
CA GLU A 49 7.42 -0.82 -3.35
C GLU A 49 5.95 -1.28 -3.44
N ASP A 50 5.69 -2.57 -3.20
CA ASP A 50 4.34 -3.15 -3.23
C ASP A 50 3.46 -2.56 -2.13
N ILE A 51 4.00 -2.33 -0.93
CA ILE A 51 3.28 -1.68 0.18
C ILE A 51 2.91 -0.25 -0.20
N ILE A 52 3.86 0.53 -0.71
CA ILE A 52 3.66 1.94 -1.08
C ILE A 52 2.60 2.06 -2.18
N VAL A 53 2.71 1.24 -3.24
CA VAL A 53 1.72 1.22 -4.33
C VAL A 53 0.34 0.84 -3.82
N PHE A 54 0.26 -0.17 -2.94
CA PHE A 54 -1.01 -0.56 -2.35
C PHE A 54 -1.64 0.55 -1.50
N LYS A 55 -0.84 1.30 -0.75
CA LYS A 55 -1.30 2.43 0.07
C LYS A 55 -1.87 3.57 -0.78
N LEU A 56 -1.14 3.96 -1.84
CA LEU A 56 -1.61 4.94 -2.81
C LEU A 56 -2.88 4.47 -3.55
N TRP A 57 -2.95 3.19 -3.90
CA TRP A 57 -4.13 2.64 -4.55
C TRP A 57 -5.35 2.61 -3.60
N SER A 58 -5.13 2.24 -2.33
CA SER A 58 -6.17 2.18 -1.29
C SER A 58 -6.76 3.55 -0.96
N CYS A 59 -5.97 4.64 -1.02
CA CYS A 59 -6.50 5.97 -0.73
C CYS A 59 -7.59 6.39 -1.73
N HIS A 60 -7.39 6.09 -3.02
CA HIS A 60 -8.38 6.35 -4.08
C HIS A 60 -9.63 5.48 -3.96
N HIS A 61 -9.57 4.31 -3.34
CA HIS A 61 -10.75 3.44 -3.19
C HIS A 61 -11.50 3.64 -1.87
N ARG A 62 -11.06 4.60 -1.05
CA ARG A 62 -11.63 4.93 0.26
C ARG A 62 -12.10 6.38 0.30
N GLU A 63 -12.67 6.87 -0.80
CA GLU A 63 -12.83 8.30 -1.13
C GLU A 63 -13.60 9.18 -0.12
N THR A 64 -14.16 8.60 0.94
CA THR A 64 -14.95 9.30 1.96
C THR A 64 -14.51 8.97 3.39
N SER A 65 -13.36 8.31 3.56
CA SER A 65 -12.91 7.85 4.87
C SER A 65 -11.72 8.69 5.36
N PRO A 66 -11.65 9.06 6.66
CA PRO A 66 -10.41 9.56 7.27
C PRO A 66 -9.22 8.59 7.07
N ASN A 67 -9.49 7.35 6.68
CA ASN A 67 -8.49 6.37 6.31
C ASN A 67 -7.77 6.70 4.99
N ALA A 68 -8.33 7.50 4.09
CA ALA A 68 -7.67 7.88 2.83
C ALA A 68 -6.47 8.81 3.08
N ALA A 69 -6.65 9.84 3.91
CA ALA A 69 -5.56 10.74 4.32
C ALA A 69 -4.45 9.96 5.04
N LYS A 70 -4.83 9.04 5.93
CA LYS A 70 -3.90 8.17 6.63
C LYS A 70 -3.13 7.21 5.70
N ASP A 71 -3.79 6.63 4.70
CA ASP A 71 -3.13 5.77 3.72
C ASP A 71 -2.10 6.57 2.89
N VAL A 72 -2.36 7.85 2.60
CA VAL A 72 -1.40 8.75 1.94
C VAL A 72 -0.23 9.10 2.87
N GLU A 73 -0.50 9.46 4.13
CA GLU A 73 0.53 9.75 5.13
C GLU A 73 1.48 8.55 5.32
N GLU A 74 0.92 7.35 5.48
CA GLU A 74 1.70 6.12 5.61
C GLU A 74 2.53 5.83 4.34
N ALA A 75 1.99 6.09 3.13
CA ALA A 75 2.77 5.95 1.90
C ALA A 75 3.95 6.93 1.85
N VAL A 76 3.74 8.17 2.29
CA VAL A 76 4.76 9.23 2.32
C VAL A 76 5.84 8.91 3.34
N ASP A 77 5.49 8.47 4.55
CA ASP A 77 6.46 8.05 5.58
C ASP A 77 7.34 6.90 5.08
N LEU A 78 6.74 5.93 4.38
CA LEU A 78 7.48 4.83 3.77
C LEU A 78 8.43 5.33 2.67
N LEU A 79 7.98 6.27 1.83
CA LEU A 79 8.81 6.90 0.79
C LEU A 79 9.98 7.71 1.36
N ASP A 80 9.77 8.40 2.49
CA ASP A 80 10.81 9.12 3.22
C ASP A 80 11.85 8.16 3.83
N ALA A 81 11.41 6.98 4.28
CA ALA A 81 12.29 5.95 4.81
C ALA A 81 13.14 5.25 3.73
N VAL A 82 12.79 5.36 2.44
CA VAL A 82 13.59 4.82 1.34
C VAL A 82 14.64 5.85 0.94
N PRO A 83 15.95 5.54 0.96
CA PRO A 83 16.99 6.51 0.56
C PRO A 83 17.11 6.66 -0.97
N ARG A 84 16.61 5.70 -1.73
CA ARG A 84 16.68 5.65 -3.20
C ARG A 84 15.30 5.80 -3.86
N PRO A 85 15.22 6.21 -5.14
CA PRO A 85 13.98 6.10 -5.91
C PRO A 85 13.42 4.68 -5.86
N LEU A 86 12.09 4.54 -5.90
CA LEU A 86 11.46 3.23 -5.90
C LEU A 86 11.80 2.47 -7.17
N ALA A 87 12.16 1.19 -7.03
CA ALA A 87 12.36 0.30 -8.16
C ALA A 87 11.02 -0.34 -8.55
N LEU A 88 10.16 0.44 -9.20
CA LEU A 88 8.83 0.00 -9.60
C LEU A 88 8.90 -1.13 -10.64
N SER A 89 8.07 -2.16 -10.45
CA SER A 89 7.83 -3.21 -11.43
C SER A 89 7.06 -2.68 -12.64
N GLN A 90 7.03 -3.43 -13.75
CA GLN A 90 6.46 -2.99 -15.02
C GLN A 90 5.00 -2.47 -14.94
N GLN A 91 4.20 -2.97 -14.00
CA GLN A 91 2.77 -2.64 -13.88
C GLN A 91 2.48 -1.51 -12.88
N GLN A 92 3.37 -1.28 -11.91
CA GLN A 92 3.16 -0.32 -10.82
C GLN A 92 3.07 1.15 -11.26
N PRO A 93 3.85 1.62 -12.27
CA PRO A 93 3.77 3.00 -12.72
C PRO A 93 2.39 3.38 -13.25
N ALA A 94 1.71 2.49 -13.99
CA ALA A 94 0.36 2.73 -14.48
C ALA A 94 -0.66 2.83 -13.33
N ILE A 95 -0.56 1.93 -12.35
CA ILE A 95 -1.42 1.96 -11.16
C ILE A 95 -1.23 3.27 -10.38
N ILE A 96 0.02 3.72 -10.21
CA ILE A 96 0.30 4.99 -9.53
C ILE A 96 -0.29 6.15 -10.32
N ALA A 97 -0.12 6.19 -11.65
CA ALA A 97 -0.64 7.26 -12.49
C ALA A 97 -2.16 7.42 -12.34
N ASP A 98 -2.90 6.31 -12.26
CA ASP A 98 -4.36 6.33 -12.12
C ASP A 98 -4.84 6.91 -10.77
N VAL A 99 -4.04 6.79 -9.70
CA VAL A 99 -4.46 7.15 -8.34
C VAL A 99 -3.74 8.37 -7.76
N ILE A 100 -2.67 8.85 -8.40
CA ILE A 100 -1.81 9.89 -7.83
C ILE A 100 -2.55 11.21 -7.65
N SER A 101 -3.42 11.60 -8.59
CA SER A 101 -4.22 12.82 -8.48
C SER A 101 -5.04 12.85 -7.19
N TYR A 102 -5.49 11.68 -6.73
CA TYR A 102 -6.21 11.54 -5.48
C TYR A 102 -5.30 11.71 -4.26
N ALA A 103 -4.10 11.09 -4.28
CA ALA A 103 -3.12 11.27 -3.21
C ALA A 103 -2.68 12.74 -3.06
N MET A 104 -2.61 13.50 -4.16
CA MET A 104 -2.27 14.93 -4.16
C MET A 104 -3.28 15.81 -3.41
N LEU A 105 -4.51 15.34 -3.20
CA LEU A 105 -5.52 16.04 -2.40
C LEU A 105 -5.21 16.03 -0.90
N TYR A 106 -4.46 15.03 -0.42
CA TYR A 106 -4.20 14.81 1.01
C TYR A 106 -2.75 15.08 1.42
N ILE A 107 -1.88 15.39 0.47
CA ILE A 107 -0.49 15.80 0.76
C ILE A 107 -0.37 17.33 0.83
N LEU A 108 0.54 17.81 1.68
CA LEU A 108 0.92 19.21 1.74
C LEU A 108 1.40 19.72 0.37
N GLU A 109 1.02 20.95 0.03
CA GLU A 109 1.26 21.51 -1.30
C GLU A 109 2.75 21.59 -1.67
N ASP A 110 3.59 21.96 -0.71
CA ASP A 110 5.05 22.03 -0.83
C ASP A 110 5.72 20.65 -1.04
N ARG A 111 5.04 19.56 -0.66
CA ARG A 111 5.51 18.19 -0.85
C ARG A 111 5.07 17.54 -2.17
N ARG A 112 4.21 18.18 -2.95
CA ARG A 112 3.69 17.60 -4.21
C ARG A 112 4.80 17.34 -5.23
N ASP A 113 5.69 18.31 -5.42
CA ASP A 113 6.80 18.16 -6.38
C ASP A 113 7.84 17.15 -5.91
N TRP A 114 8.08 17.08 -4.59
CA TRP A 114 8.87 16.02 -4.00
C TRP A 114 8.28 14.63 -4.32
N LEU A 115 6.98 14.45 -4.11
CA LEU A 115 6.30 13.17 -4.35
C LEU A 115 6.35 12.78 -5.84
N ARG A 116 6.13 13.74 -6.74
CA ARG A 116 6.25 13.52 -8.19
C ARG A 116 7.64 13.04 -8.59
N ASN A 117 8.70 13.68 -8.06
CA ASN A 117 10.07 13.27 -8.33
C ASN A 117 10.39 11.91 -7.70
N ARG A 118 9.85 11.61 -6.51
CA ARG A 118 10.14 10.37 -5.78
C ARG A 118 9.56 9.13 -6.47
N LEU A 119 8.40 9.28 -7.08
CA LEU A 119 7.72 8.23 -7.84
C LEU A 119 8.12 8.23 -9.32
N ASP A 120 9.10 9.06 -9.71
CA ASP A 120 9.55 9.27 -11.09
C ASP A 120 8.39 9.55 -12.08
N LEU A 121 7.40 10.32 -11.66
CA LEU A 121 6.22 10.62 -12.48
C LEU A 121 6.53 11.46 -13.72
N LYS A 122 7.75 11.98 -13.85
CA LYS A 122 8.21 12.69 -15.05
C LYS A 122 8.46 11.75 -16.23
N SER A 123 8.75 10.47 -15.97
CA SER A 123 8.85 9.44 -17.00
C SER A 123 7.48 8.85 -17.37
N LEU A 124 6.47 9.07 -16.53
CA LEU A 124 5.07 8.73 -16.78
C LEU A 124 4.40 9.87 -17.53
N ASN A 125 4.37 9.76 -18.86
CA ASN A 125 3.81 10.75 -19.77
C ASN A 125 2.42 11.26 -19.29
N PRO A 126 2.20 12.59 -19.18
CA PRO A 126 0.91 13.15 -18.76
C PRO A 126 -0.17 13.19 -19.85
N THR A 127 0.08 12.65 -21.05
CA THR A 127 -0.76 12.84 -22.24
C THR A 127 -2.12 12.15 -22.25
N ASN A 128 -2.54 11.47 -21.19
CA ASN A 128 -3.85 10.82 -21.13
C ASN A 128 -4.83 11.42 -20.10
N TYR A 129 -4.49 12.52 -19.43
CA TYR A 129 -5.37 13.13 -18.42
C TYR A 129 -6.04 14.44 -18.87
N GLU A 130 -5.89 14.83 -20.14
CA GLU A 130 -6.69 15.88 -20.79
C GLU A 130 -7.56 15.24 -21.88
N ASN A 131 -8.68 14.63 -21.49
CA ASN A 131 -9.89 14.47 -22.31
C ASN A 131 -11.01 13.94 -21.41
N GLY A 132 -11.47 14.81 -20.50
CA GLY A 132 -12.86 14.84 -20.03
C GLY A 132 -13.54 16.05 -20.68
#